data_AF-X1RVC3-F1
#
_entry.id   AF-X1RVC3-F1
#
_cell.length_a   1.000
_cell.length_b   1.000
_cell.length_c   1.000
_cell.angle_alpha   90.00
_cell.angle_beta   90.00
_cell.angle_gamma   90.00
#
_symmetry.space_group_name_H-M   'P 1'
#
loop_
_entity.id
_entity.type
_entity.pdbx_description
1 polymer ?
#
loop_
_entity_poly.entity_id
_entity_poly.type
_entity_poly.pdbx_seq_one_letter_code
_entity_poly.pdbx_strand_id
1 'polypeptide(L)' 'KAKHVAGGTHVDVFPEECQKQFDAIVLGPGEESFINIINDYRSSSLKKVYQSDWRLVQYS' A
#
# COMPACT_ATOMS: atom_id res chain seq x y z
N LYS A 1 -15.04 -7.52 8.61
CA LYS A 1 -15.17 -6.81 7.31
C LYS A 1 -13.84 -6.95 6.57
N ALA A 2 -13.87 -7.36 5.30
CA ALA A 2 -12.65 -7.42 4.50
C ALA A 2 -12.05 -6.02 4.32
N LYS A 3 -10.73 -5.95 4.12
CA LYS A 3 -10.00 -4.72 3.80
C LYS A 3 -9.60 -4.74 2.34
N HIS A 4 -9.91 -3.67 1.61
CA HIS A 4 -9.55 -3.52 0.21
C HIS A 4 -8.37 -2.57 0.09
N VAL A 5 -7.24 -3.09 -0.39
CA VAL A 5 -6.00 -2.34 -0.57
C VAL A 5 -5.59 -2.46 -2.02
N ALA A 6 -5.19 -1.34 -2.64
CA ALA A 6 -4.81 -1.28 -4.05
C ALA A 6 -3.37 -0.79 -4.21
N GLY A 7 -2.69 -1.30 -5.24
CA GLY A 7 -1.36 -0.84 -5.66
C GLY A 7 -1.20 -0.98 -7.18
N GLY A 8 0.01 -0.68 -7.66
CA GLY A 8 0.36 -0.71 -9.08
C GLY A 8 0.25 0.65 -9.77
N THR A 9 0.68 0.72 -11.03
CA THR A 9 0.91 1.98 -11.76
C THR A 9 -0.29 2.94 -11.78
N HIS A 10 -1.52 2.41 -11.84
CA HIS A 10 -2.70 3.27 -11.80
C HIS A 10 -2.83 4.01 -10.46
N VAL A 11 -2.53 3.34 -9.35
CA VAL A 11 -2.56 3.92 -8.00
C VAL A 11 -1.46 4.95 -7.83
N ASP A 12 -0.28 4.72 -8.41
CA ASP A 12 0.83 5.68 -8.42
C ASP A 12 0.48 6.99 -9.14
N VAL A 13 -0.25 6.89 -10.27
CA VAL A 13 -0.63 8.06 -11.08
C VAL A 13 -1.86 8.79 -10.51
N PHE A 14 -2.81 8.07 -9.90
CA PHE A 14 -4.06 8.63 -9.38
C PHE A 14 -4.26 8.34 -7.88
N PRO A 15 -3.32 8.74 -6.99
CA PRO A 15 -3.35 8.38 -5.58
C PRO A 15 -4.57 8.97 -4.85
N GLU A 16 -4.92 10.22 -5.15
CA GLU A 16 -6.03 10.92 -4.48
C GLU A 16 -7.39 10.28 -4.78
N GLU A 17 -7.61 9.82 -6.01
CA GLU A 17 -8.84 9.13 -6.38
C GLU A 17 -8.92 7.76 -5.71
N CYS A 18 -7.80 7.01 -5.73
CA CYS A 18 -7.74 5.68 -5.14
C CYS A 18 -7.93 5.72 -3.61
N GLN A 19 -7.38 6.72 -2.91
CA GLN A 19 -7.59 6.88 -1.45
C GLN A 19 -9.05 7.09 -1.04
N LYS A 20 -9.90 7.59 -1.94
CA LYS A 20 -11.34 7.75 -1.69
C LYS A 20 -12.11 6.43 -1.82
N GLN A 21 -11.59 5.47 -2.59
CA GLN A 21 -12.26 4.20 -2.91
C GLN A 21 -11.79 3.03 -2.04
N PHE A 22 -10.49 3.00 -1.68
CA PHE A 22 -9.88 1.88 -0.96
C PHE A 22 -9.67 2.17 0.53
N ASP A 23 -9.57 1.11 1.34
CA ASP A 23 -9.25 1.23 2.77
C ASP A 23 -7.83 1.80 2.95
N ALA A 24 -6.89 1.36 2.10
CA ALA A 24 -5.51 1.82 2.02
C ALA A 24 -4.99 1.73 0.57
N ILE A 25 -3.90 2.41 0.27
CA ILE A 25 -3.20 2.31 -1.01
C ILE A 25 -1.69 2.08 -0.83
N VAL A 26 -1.08 1.47 -1.85
CA VAL A 26 0.37 1.26 -1.96
C VAL A 26 0.91 2.14 -3.08
N LEU A 27 1.94 2.93 -2.76
CA LEU A 27 2.66 3.77 -3.71
C LEU A 27 4.10 3.26 -3.86
N GLY A 28 4.49 2.99 -5.11
CA GLY A 28 5.75 2.35 -5.44
C GLY A 28 5.75 0.83 -5.22
N PRO A 29 6.92 0.22 -4.93
CA PRO A 29 7.06 -1.22 -4.76
C PRO A 29 6.17 -1.78 -3.66
N GLY A 30 5.58 -2.95 -3.92
CA GLY A 30 4.56 -3.53 -3.06
C GLY A 30 5.07 -4.55 -2.05
N GLU A 31 6.29 -5.06 -2.20
CA GLU A 31 6.79 -6.22 -1.48
C GLU A 31 6.82 -5.99 0.03
N GLU A 32 7.49 -4.92 0.48
CA GLU A 32 7.55 -4.55 1.90
C GLU A 32 6.18 -4.06 2.40
N SER A 33 5.51 -3.24 1.59
CA SER A 33 4.19 -2.69 1.90
C SER A 33 3.17 -3.79 2.18
N PHE A 34 3.18 -4.88 1.41
CA PHE A 34 2.26 -6.00 1.57
C PHE A 34 2.40 -6.67 2.95
N ILE A 35 3.63 -6.90 3.40
CA ILE A 35 3.90 -7.45 4.74
C ILE A 35 3.42 -6.48 5.82
N ASN A 36 3.73 -5.19 5.66
CA ASN A 36 3.33 -4.16 6.61
C ASN A 36 1.79 -4.01 6.70
N ILE A 37 1.07 -4.11 5.58
CA ILE A 37 -0.40 -4.09 5.55
C ILE A 37 -1.00 -5.22 6.39
N ILE A 38 -0.47 -6.45 6.25
CA ILE A 38 -0.98 -7.61 7.01
C ILE A 38 -0.73 -7.43 8.51
N ASN A 39 0.48 -6.98 8.87
CA ASN A 39 0.85 -6.76 10.27
C ASN A 39 0.02 -5.65 10.90
N ASP A 40 -0.08 -4.50 10.24
CA ASP A 40 -0.85 -3.35 10.72
C ASP A 40 -2.35 -3.65 10.79
N TYR A 41 -2.90 -4.46 9.88
CA TYR A 41 -4.28 -4.91 9.97
C TYR A 41 -4.52 -5.75 11.24
N ARG A 42 -3.61 -6.69 11.54
CA ARG A 42 -3.71 -7.55 12.72
C ARG A 42 -3.59 -6.75 14.03
N SER A 43 -2.81 -5.68 14.05
CA SER A 43 -2.68 -4.78 15.19
C SER A 43 -3.68 -3.62 15.22
N SER A 44 -4.69 -3.62 14.35
CA SER A 44 -5.68 -2.53 14.23
C SER A 44 -5.06 -1.14 13.98
N SER A 45 -3.88 -1.09 13.35
CA SER A 45 -3.11 0.11 13.01
C SER A 45 -2.97 0.33 11.49
N LEU A 46 -3.90 -0.19 10.70
CA LEU A 46 -3.89 -0.07 9.23
C LEU A 46 -3.80 1.39 8.78
N LYS A 47 -2.74 1.73 8.05
CA LYS A 47 -2.49 3.07 7.51
C LYS A 47 -3.31 3.30 6.24
N LYS A 48 -3.54 4.57 5.91
CA LYS A 48 -4.19 4.97 4.64
C LYS A 48 -3.28 4.87 3.44
N VAL A 49 -1.98 5.05 3.63
CA VAL A 49 -0.97 5.04 2.56
C VAL A 49 0.24 4.26 3.05
N TYR A 50 0.71 3.32 2.23
CA TYR A 50 1.98 2.64 2.35
C TYR A 50 2.84 3.07 1.17
N GLN A 51 4.03 3.59 1.43
CA GLN A 51 4.91 4.10 0.38
C GLN A 51 6.31 3.54 0.58
N SER A 52 6.87 3.01 -0.51
CA SER A 52 8.24 2.51 -0.58
C SER A 52 8.96 3.16 -1.76
N ASP A 53 10.29 3.33 -1.64
CA ASP A 53 11.11 3.87 -2.72
C ASP A 53 11.72 2.73 -3.54
N TRP A 54 11.58 2.78 -4.86
CA TRP A 54 12.19 1.83 -5.80
C TRP A 54 13.70 1.69 -5.62
N ARG A 55 14.38 2.74 -5.13
CA ARG A 55 15.83 2.75 -4.87
C ARG A 55 16.24 1.89 -3.67
N LEU A 56 15.30 1.54 -2.80
CA LEU A 56 15.54 0.74 -1.60
C LEU A 56 15.21 -0.75 -1.80
N VAL A 57 14.60 -1.10 -2.93
CA VAL A 57 14.29 -2.49 -3.26
C VAL A 57 15.56 -3.17 -3.76
N GLN A 58 16.08 -4.08 -2.94
CA GLN A 58 17.17 -4.97 -3.35
C GLN A 58 16.55 -6.18 -4.06
N TYR A 59 16.83 -6.34 -5.34
CA TYR A 59 16.54 -7.59 -6.04
C TYR A 59 17.73 -8.53 -5.81
N SER A 60 17.55 -9.49 -4.91
CA SER A 60 18.52 -10.56 -4.64
C SER A 60 18.39 -11.71 -5.62
#